data_AF-A0A8I2YDY4-F1
#
_entry.id   AF-A0A8I2YDY4-F1
#
_cell.length_a   1.000
_cell.length_b   1.000
_cell.length_c   1.000
_cell.angle_alpha   90.00
_cell.angle_beta   90.00
_cell.angle_gamma   90.00
#
_symmetry.space_group_name_H-M   'P 1'
#
loop_
_entity.id
_entity.type
_entity.pdbx_description
1 polymer ?
#
loop_
_entity_poly.entity_id
_entity_poly.type
_entity_poly.pdbx_seq_one_letter_code
_entity_poly.pdbx_strand_id
1 'polypeptide(L)'
;MEAWADAFPNCADLEQYAATIMKNPIKSGCSVVIAIRSSGLCSDDFLDTIKLSNTKNWFQAPGSPITTVLEHELKHNANTRWDSTYGMMDCLIELCLLVNYFLGLPNHCELKKLKLSNWQWIVLGNKHKILDVPHVVHHLVSSEKQPHLGWLVPYFKLFMTGWEEL
;
A
#
# COMPACT_ATOMS: atom_id res chain seq x y z
N MET A 1 -4.72 -19.54 -6.46
CA MET A 1 -4.53 -18.09 -6.26
C MET A 1 -5.86 -17.43 -6.59
N GLU A 2 -6.84 -17.61 -5.70
CA GLU A 2 -8.24 -17.18 -5.85
C GLU A 2 -8.72 -16.82 -4.43
N ALA A 3 -8.99 -15.55 -4.13
CA ALA A 3 -9.66 -15.13 -2.88
C ALA A 3 -10.08 -13.64 -2.84
N TRP A 4 -10.22 -12.94 -3.97
CA TRP A 4 -10.61 -11.52 -3.95
C TRP A 4 -11.65 -11.12 -5.00
N ALA A 5 -12.18 -12.08 -5.76
CA ALA A 5 -13.14 -11.82 -6.84
C ALA A 5 -14.58 -11.56 -6.35
N ASP A 6 -14.90 -11.75 -5.07
CA ASP A 6 -16.21 -11.44 -4.50
C ASP A 6 -16.27 -9.99 -3.93
N ALA A 7 -15.67 -9.03 -4.62
CA ALA A 7 -15.35 -7.70 -4.11
C ALA A 7 -16.50 -6.68 -4.12
N PHE A 8 -17.76 -7.12 -3.97
CA PHE A 8 -18.84 -6.18 -3.66
C PHE A 8 -19.52 -6.53 -2.33
N PRO A 9 -19.36 -5.66 -1.31
CA PRO A 9 -19.94 -5.89 0.01
C PRO A 9 -21.47 -5.89 -0.01
N ASN A 10 -22.13 -6.68 0.86
CA ASN A 10 -23.57 -6.58 1.10
C ASN A 10 -23.92 -5.19 1.71
N CYS A 11 -25.19 -4.82 1.84
CA CYS A 11 -25.64 -3.51 2.32
C CYS A 11 -24.97 -3.07 3.65
N ALA A 12 -24.87 -3.99 4.63
CA ALA A 12 -24.19 -3.73 5.91
C ALA A 12 -22.68 -3.49 5.75
N ASP A 13 -22.04 -4.19 4.83
CA ASP A 13 -20.62 -4.06 4.55
C ASP A 13 -20.32 -2.77 3.75
N LEU A 14 -21.27 -2.29 2.93
CA LEU A 14 -21.18 -1.00 2.22
C LEU A 14 -21.23 0.18 3.19
N GLU A 15 -22.09 0.15 4.21
CA GLU A 15 -22.12 1.18 5.27
C GLU A 15 -20.79 1.23 6.02
N GLN A 16 -20.24 0.07 6.38
CA GLN A 16 -18.96 -0.01 7.09
C GLN A 16 -17.79 0.45 6.22
N TYR A 17 -17.80 0.10 4.94
CA TYR A 17 -16.82 0.56 3.94
C TYR A 17 -16.89 2.08 3.78
N ALA A 18 -18.09 2.65 3.59
CA ALA A 18 -18.30 4.09 3.48
C ALA A 18 -17.85 4.84 4.75
N ALA A 19 -18.23 4.33 5.93
CA ALA A 19 -17.80 4.89 7.21
C ALA A 19 -16.27 4.85 7.36
N THR A 20 -15.62 3.82 6.83
CA THR A 20 -14.16 3.70 6.85
C THR A 20 -13.50 4.70 5.89
N ILE A 21 -14.06 4.90 4.70
CA ILE A 21 -13.60 5.95 3.76
C ILE A 21 -13.63 7.33 4.44
N MET A 22 -14.73 7.64 5.13
CA MET A 22 -14.90 8.93 5.82
C MET A 22 -13.85 9.19 6.92
N LYS A 23 -13.30 8.12 7.52
CA LYS A 23 -12.24 8.20 8.53
C LYS A 23 -10.83 8.44 7.94
N ASN A 24 -10.72 8.59 6.62
CA ASN A 24 -9.47 8.86 5.91
C ASN A 24 -8.37 7.82 6.23
N PRO A 25 -8.49 6.59 5.69
CA PRO A 25 -7.54 5.51 5.97
C PRO A 25 -6.15 5.78 5.37
N ILE A 26 -6.04 6.62 4.34
CA ILE A 26 -4.74 7.08 3.81
C ILE A 26 -3.98 7.82 4.91
N LYS A 27 -4.63 8.76 5.60
CA LYS A 27 -4.01 9.48 6.73
C LYS A 27 -3.61 8.53 7.85
N SER A 28 -4.42 7.52 8.15
CA SER A 28 -4.05 6.48 9.13
C SER A 28 -2.80 5.70 8.68
N GLY A 29 -2.72 5.30 7.41
CA GLY A 29 -1.53 4.65 6.84
C GLY A 29 -0.29 5.54 6.89
N CYS A 30 -0.42 6.82 6.53
CA CYS A 30 0.65 7.80 6.67
C CYS A 30 1.14 7.89 8.12
N SER A 31 0.24 7.93 9.11
CA SER A 31 0.62 7.97 10.52
C SER A 31 1.41 6.75 10.96
N VAL A 32 1.05 5.54 10.47
CA VAL A 32 1.82 4.31 10.72
C VAL A 32 3.24 4.45 10.17
N VAL A 33 3.36 4.84 8.90
CA VAL A 33 4.67 5.02 8.24
C VAL A 33 5.52 6.06 8.97
N ILE A 34 4.93 7.20 9.31
CA ILE A 34 5.61 8.26 10.06
C ILE A 34 6.09 7.74 11.40
N ALA A 35 5.24 7.05 12.16
CA ALA A 35 5.60 6.57 13.48
C ALA A 35 6.74 5.55 13.45
N ILE A 36 6.69 4.58 12.53
CA ILE A 36 7.77 3.57 12.37
C ILE A 36 9.08 4.26 11.96
N ARG A 37 9.02 5.26 11.08
CA ARG A 37 10.21 6.00 10.61
C ARG A 37 10.70 7.11 11.58
N SER A 38 9.88 7.52 12.54
CA SER A 38 10.13 8.73 13.35
C SER A 38 11.37 8.64 14.25
N SER A 39 11.78 7.42 14.60
CA SER A 39 12.94 7.14 15.44
C SER A 39 13.88 6.23 14.67
N GLY A 40 15.17 6.57 14.64
CA GLY A 40 16.21 5.72 14.04
C GLY A 40 16.16 4.30 14.61
N LEU A 41 16.05 4.18 15.94
CA LEU A 41 15.92 2.89 16.61
C LEU A 41 14.68 2.10 16.14
N CYS A 42 13.54 2.76 15.96
CA CYS A 42 12.32 2.07 15.52
C CYS A 42 12.40 1.64 14.06
N SER A 43 13.03 2.46 13.21
CA SER A 43 13.29 2.12 11.82
C SER A 43 14.28 0.95 11.69
N ASP A 44 15.34 0.95 12.50
CA ASP A 44 16.33 -0.13 12.55
C ASP A 44 15.70 -1.43 13.07
N ASP A 45 14.92 -1.37 14.16
CA ASP A 45 14.17 -2.51 14.68
C ASP A 45 13.21 -3.09 13.63
N PHE A 46 12.57 -2.23 12.84
CA PHE A 46 11.69 -2.66 11.76
C PHE A 46 12.46 -3.37 10.64
N LEU A 47 13.59 -2.82 10.21
CA LEU A 47 14.49 -3.44 9.23
C LEU A 47 15.02 -4.79 9.71
N ASP A 48 15.41 -4.90 10.98
CA ASP A 48 15.84 -6.14 11.59
C ASP A 48 14.71 -7.17 11.66
N THR A 49 13.48 -6.71 11.88
CA THR A 49 12.28 -7.56 11.79
C THR A 49 12.06 -8.07 10.37
N ILE A 50 12.29 -7.26 9.33
CA ILE A 50 12.27 -7.72 7.92
C ILE A 50 13.28 -8.85 7.72
N LYS A 51 14.55 -8.61 8.06
CA LYS A 51 15.65 -9.57 7.87
C LYS A 51 15.39 -10.87 8.62
N LEU A 52 14.92 -10.77 9.86
CA LEU A 52 14.54 -11.93 10.67
C LEU A 52 13.39 -12.71 10.01
N SER A 53 12.36 -12.01 9.54
CA SER A 53 11.20 -12.64 8.89
C SER A 53 11.58 -13.37 7.60
N ASN A 54 12.49 -12.80 6.80
CA ASN A 54 13.03 -13.40 5.59
C ASN A 54 13.86 -14.64 5.92
N THR A 55 14.74 -14.54 6.90
CA THR A 55 15.57 -15.68 7.36
C THR A 55 14.70 -16.84 7.88
N LYS A 56 13.59 -16.51 8.52
CA LYS A 56 12.68 -17.50 9.12
C LYS A 56 11.52 -17.90 8.21
N ASN A 57 11.39 -17.31 7.02
CA ASN A 57 10.32 -17.57 6.06
C ASN A 57 8.90 -17.40 6.66
N TRP A 58 8.70 -16.42 7.56
CA TRP A 58 7.46 -16.30 8.36
C TRP A 58 6.19 -16.05 7.56
N PHE A 59 6.29 -15.39 6.41
CA PHE A 59 5.13 -14.97 5.61
C PHE A 59 4.95 -15.79 4.33
N GLN A 60 5.50 -17.00 4.30
CA GLN A 60 5.34 -17.92 3.17
C GLN A 60 4.13 -18.83 3.36
N ALA A 61 3.27 -18.91 2.34
CA ALA A 61 2.24 -19.93 2.28
C ALA A 61 2.88 -21.29 1.95
N PRO A 62 2.42 -22.41 2.55
CA PRO A 62 2.92 -23.74 2.23
C PRO A 62 2.74 -24.03 0.73
N GLY A 63 3.85 -24.29 0.01
CA GLY A 63 3.82 -24.59 -1.43
C GLY A 63 3.95 -23.38 -2.37
N SER A 64 4.11 -22.16 -1.85
CA SER A 64 4.44 -20.97 -2.66
C SER A 64 5.96 -20.90 -2.87
N PRO A 65 6.45 -20.38 -4.02
CA PRO A 65 7.84 -19.95 -4.14
C PRO A 65 8.18 -18.93 -3.05
N ILE A 66 9.45 -18.93 -2.62
CA ILE A 66 10.01 -18.03 -1.60
C ILE A 66 9.79 -16.59 -2.07
N THR A 67 8.78 -15.92 -1.54
CA THR A 67 8.64 -14.47 -1.67
C THR A 67 9.49 -13.84 -0.58
N THR A 68 10.75 -13.55 -0.88
CA THR A 68 11.58 -12.71 -0.02
C THR A 68 10.93 -11.34 0.04
N VAL A 69 10.52 -10.90 1.24
CA VAL A 69 10.05 -9.53 1.41
C VAL A 69 11.22 -8.63 1.06
N LEU A 70 11.05 -7.74 0.09
CA LEU A 70 12.08 -6.77 -0.26
C LEU A 70 12.48 -6.02 1.02
N GLU A 71 13.79 -5.92 1.28
CA GLU A 71 14.35 -5.13 2.39
C GLU A 71 14.20 -3.64 2.09
N HIS A 72 12.96 -3.22 1.88
CA HIS A 72 12.56 -1.86 1.63
C HIS A 72 12.27 -1.19 2.95
N GLU A 73 12.87 -0.02 3.16
CA GLU A 73 12.34 0.91 4.12
C GLU A 73 10.94 1.37 3.68
N LEU A 74 10.04 1.57 4.64
CA LEU A 74 8.74 2.19 4.37
C LEU A 74 8.96 3.53 3.67
N LYS A 75 8.27 3.79 2.56
CA LYS A 75 8.38 5.06 1.84
C LYS A 75 7.55 6.14 2.51
N HIS A 76 8.12 7.31 2.79
CA HIS A 76 7.37 8.44 3.34
C HIS A 76 6.57 9.17 2.25
N ASN A 77 5.36 9.63 2.60
CA ASN A 77 4.54 10.46 1.72
C ASN A 77 5.10 11.89 1.65
N ALA A 78 5.60 12.31 0.50
CA ALA A 78 6.14 13.64 0.27
C ALA A 78 5.10 14.54 -0.42
N ASN A 79 4.67 15.61 0.24
CA ASN A 79 3.63 16.52 -0.29
C ASN A 79 3.96 17.17 -1.64
N THR A 80 5.23 17.22 -2.03
CA THR A 80 5.70 17.91 -3.24
C THR A 80 5.72 17.02 -4.49
N ARG A 81 5.49 15.71 -4.35
CA ARG A 81 5.61 14.74 -5.44
C ARG A 81 4.27 14.03 -5.64
N TRP A 82 3.75 14.04 -6.87
CA TRP A 82 2.38 13.63 -7.18
C TRP A 82 2.10 12.13 -6.94
N ASP A 83 3.12 11.27 -7.04
CA ASP A 83 3.05 9.80 -6.86
C ASP A 83 3.51 9.34 -5.47
N SER A 84 3.89 10.24 -4.56
CA SER A 84 4.43 9.84 -3.26
C SER A 84 3.41 9.13 -2.39
N THR A 85 2.13 9.52 -2.46
CA THR A 85 1.04 8.84 -1.76
C THR A 85 0.83 7.44 -2.32
N TYR A 86 0.89 7.29 -3.65
CA TYR A 86 0.83 5.97 -4.29
C TYR A 86 1.99 5.08 -3.84
N GLY A 87 3.23 5.55 -3.97
CA GLY A 87 4.41 4.77 -3.58
C GLY A 87 4.47 4.44 -2.08
N MET A 88 3.95 5.32 -1.21
CA MET A 88 3.78 5.03 0.22
C MET A 88 2.73 3.93 0.43
N MET A 89 1.58 3.99 -0.25
CA MET A 89 0.53 2.98 -0.13
C MET A 89 0.98 1.62 -0.67
N ASP A 90 1.62 1.59 -1.83
CA ASP A 90 2.19 0.39 -2.46
C ASP A 90 3.11 -0.36 -1.49
N CYS A 91 4.11 0.35 -0.96
CA CYS A 91 5.04 -0.21 0.02
C CYS A 91 4.36 -0.63 1.33
N LEU A 92 3.39 0.15 1.83
CA LEU A 92 2.66 -0.18 3.06
C LEU A 92 1.77 -1.43 2.89
N ILE A 93 1.16 -1.61 1.72
CA ILE A 93 0.32 -2.77 1.38
C ILE A 93 1.19 -4.01 1.22
N GLU A 94 2.32 -3.91 0.50
CA GLU A 94 3.30 -4.98 0.35
C GLU A 94 3.78 -5.50 1.71
N LEU A 95 4.03 -4.58 2.65
CA LEU A 95 4.53 -4.89 3.99
C LEU A 95 3.42 -5.10 5.04
N CYS A 96 2.15 -5.25 4.63
CA CYS A 96 1.00 -5.27 5.56
C CYS A 96 1.12 -6.31 6.69
N LEU A 97 1.53 -7.54 6.37
CA LEU A 97 1.67 -8.61 7.37
C LEU A 97 2.75 -8.28 8.40
N LEU A 98 3.89 -7.79 7.92
CA LEU A 98 5.02 -7.42 8.76
C LEU A 98 4.70 -6.20 9.63
N VAL A 99 4.06 -5.17 9.06
CA VAL A 99 3.62 -3.99 9.80
C VAL A 99 2.64 -4.39 10.91
N ASN A 100 1.67 -5.25 10.63
CA ASN A 100 0.74 -5.74 11.66
C ASN A 100 1.43 -6.55 12.76
N TYR A 101 2.43 -7.35 12.41
CA TYR A 101 3.25 -8.09 13.38
C TYR A 101 4.06 -7.13 14.26
N PHE A 102 4.79 -6.20 13.63
CA PHE A 102 5.66 -5.24 14.29
C PHE A 102 4.89 -4.35 15.27
N LEU A 103 3.74 -3.80 14.84
CA LEU A 103 2.85 -3.02 15.70
C LEU A 103 2.26 -3.86 16.86
N GLY A 104 2.27 -5.19 16.75
CA GLY A 104 1.80 -6.12 17.78
C GLY A 104 2.84 -6.43 18.86
N LEU A 105 4.13 -6.19 18.59
CA LEU A 105 5.22 -6.52 19.51
C LEU A 105 5.09 -5.77 20.85
N PRO A 106 5.47 -6.40 21.98
CA PRO A 106 5.38 -5.78 23.30
C PRO A 106 6.29 -4.54 23.43
N ASN A 107 7.42 -4.52 22.73
CA ASN A 107 8.39 -3.42 22.75
C ASN A 107 7.85 -2.12 22.12
N HIS A 108 6.77 -2.20 21.34
CA HIS A 108 6.18 -1.07 20.64
C HIS A 108 4.74 -0.81 21.10
N CYS A 109 4.50 -0.90 22.42
CA CYS A 109 3.16 -0.74 23.01
C CYS A 109 2.47 0.59 22.64
N GLU A 110 3.24 1.67 22.45
CA GLU A 110 2.71 2.96 22.01
C GLU A 110 2.22 2.95 20.56
N LEU A 111 2.83 2.13 19.70
CA LEU A 111 2.46 2.00 18.28
C LEU A 111 1.23 1.12 18.08
N LYS A 112 0.83 0.30 19.06
CA LYS A 112 -0.39 -0.53 19.00
C LYS A 112 -1.64 0.26 18.66
N LYS A 113 -1.70 1.53 19.11
CA LYS A 113 -2.81 2.46 18.86
C LYS A 113 -2.96 2.83 17.38
N LEU A 114 -1.89 2.68 16.60
CA LEU A 114 -1.86 2.99 15.17
C LEU A 114 -2.24 1.79 14.28
N LYS A 115 -2.51 0.63 14.87
CA LYS A 115 -2.87 -0.58 14.12
C LYS A 115 -4.12 -0.31 13.28
N LEU A 116 -3.99 -0.55 11.98
CA LEU A 116 -5.08 -0.40 11.04
C LEU A 116 -6.07 -1.57 11.18
N SER A 117 -7.36 -1.26 11.11
CA SER A 117 -8.40 -2.28 11.05
C SER A 117 -8.40 -3.00 9.69
N ASN A 118 -9.00 -4.19 9.64
CA ASN A 118 -9.16 -4.92 8.37
C ASN A 118 -9.86 -4.08 7.31
N TRP A 119 -10.89 -3.32 7.69
CA TRP A 119 -11.59 -2.41 6.79
C TRP A 119 -10.69 -1.29 6.26
N GLN A 120 -9.80 -0.75 7.10
CA GLN A 120 -8.85 0.26 6.64
C GLN A 120 -7.86 -0.32 5.62
N TRP A 121 -7.40 -1.56 5.82
CA TRP A 121 -6.57 -2.26 4.84
C TRP A 121 -7.31 -2.52 3.52
N ILE A 122 -8.57 -2.95 3.57
CA ILE A 122 -9.41 -3.14 2.37
C ILE A 122 -9.57 -1.83 1.60
N VAL A 123 -9.94 -0.74 2.29
CA VAL A 123 -10.12 0.57 1.65
C VAL A 123 -8.79 1.09 1.09
N LEU A 124 -7.66 0.87 1.79
CA LEU A 124 -6.33 1.22 1.28
C LEU A 124 -6.00 0.43 0.02
N GLY A 125 -6.24 -0.87 -0.01
CA GLY A 125 -6.05 -1.72 -1.19
C GLY A 125 -6.88 -1.25 -2.38
N ASN A 126 -8.16 -0.94 -2.17
CA ASN A 126 -9.03 -0.44 -3.24
C ASN A 126 -8.58 0.94 -3.75
N LYS A 127 -8.20 1.84 -2.85
CA LYS A 127 -7.65 3.15 -3.23
C LYS A 127 -6.32 3.02 -3.97
N HIS A 128 -5.49 2.06 -3.58
CA HIS A 128 -4.25 1.75 -4.28
C HIS A 128 -4.52 1.30 -5.72
N LYS A 129 -5.46 0.37 -5.93
CA LYS A 129 -5.87 -0.07 -7.28
C LYS A 129 -6.37 1.08 -8.15
N ILE A 130 -7.18 1.98 -7.58
CA ILE A 130 -7.66 3.19 -8.30
C ILE A 130 -6.49 4.09 -8.71
N LEU A 131 -5.47 4.22 -7.86
CA LEU A 131 -4.30 5.07 -8.09
C LEU A 131 -3.22 4.41 -8.97
N ASP A 132 -3.22 3.09 -9.09
CA ASP A 132 -2.30 2.34 -9.95
C ASP A 132 -2.49 2.70 -11.42
N VAL A 133 -3.75 2.87 -11.87
CA VAL A 133 -4.07 3.29 -13.24
C VAL A 133 -3.39 4.62 -13.64
N PRO A 134 -3.58 5.75 -12.90
CA PRO A 134 -2.82 6.97 -13.15
C PRO A 134 -1.32 6.78 -13.05
N HIS A 135 -0.85 5.95 -12.11
CA HIS A 135 0.57 5.74 -11.90
C HIS A 135 1.23 5.12 -13.14
N VAL A 136 0.65 4.05 -13.69
CA VAL A 136 1.13 3.38 -14.90
C VAL A 136 1.11 4.32 -16.10
N VAL A 137 -0.01 5.02 -16.34
CA VAL A 137 -0.13 5.93 -17.48
C VAL A 137 0.87 7.07 -17.39
N HIS A 138 1.02 7.68 -16.21
CA HIS A 138 2.01 8.74 -16.04
C HIS A 138 3.43 8.23 -16.24
N HIS A 139 3.76 7.02 -15.76
CA HIS A 139 5.08 6.42 -15.98
C HIS A 139 5.37 6.24 -17.48
N LEU A 140 4.38 5.77 -18.25
CA LEU A 140 4.47 5.65 -19.70
C LEU A 140 4.72 7.01 -20.37
N VAL A 141 3.91 8.02 -20.06
CA VAL A 141 4.06 9.39 -20.61
C VAL A 141 5.43 9.98 -20.26
N SER A 142 5.89 9.76 -19.03
CA SER A 142 7.18 10.30 -18.55
C SER A 142 8.40 9.58 -19.11
N SER A 143 8.22 8.34 -19.57
CA SER A 143 9.30 7.57 -20.21
C SER A 143 9.58 8.02 -21.65
N GLU A 144 8.68 8.81 -22.24
CA GLU A 144 8.89 9.35 -23.58
C GLU A 144 10.03 10.35 -23.61
N LYS A 145 11.05 10.05 -24.42
CA LYS A 145 12.21 10.95 -24.64
C LYS A 145 11.83 12.24 -25.39
N GLN A 146 10.73 12.22 -26.13
CA GLN A 146 10.23 13.35 -26.89
C GLN A 146 8.70 13.38 -26.74
N PRO A 147 8.12 14.41 -26.10
CA PRO A 147 6.69 14.51 -25.90
C PRO A 147 6.03 14.82 -27.25
N HIS A 148 5.54 13.79 -27.92
CA HIS A 148 4.75 13.98 -29.12
C HIS A 148 3.30 14.13 -28.66
N LEU A 149 2.76 15.34 -28.82
CA LEU A 149 1.36 15.67 -28.45
C LEU A 149 0.33 14.67 -29.04
N GLY A 150 0.66 14.00 -30.14
CA GLY A 150 -0.15 12.95 -30.76
C GLY A 150 -0.36 11.69 -29.91
N TRP A 151 0.55 11.35 -29.00
CA TRP A 151 0.40 10.17 -28.11
C TRP A 151 -0.48 10.43 -26.90
N LEU A 152 -0.77 11.68 -26.59
CA LEU A 152 -1.58 12.05 -25.44
C LEU A 152 -3.00 11.48 -25.53
N VAL A 153 -3.61 11.45 -26.72
CA VAL A 153 -4.95 10.89 -26.92
C VAL A 153 -4.99 9.39 -26.64
N PRO A 154 -4.08 8.55 -27.19
CA PRO A 154 -3.91 7.17 -26.77
C PRO A 154 -3.73 6.97 -25.26
N TYR A 155 -2.94 7.82 -24.59
CA TYR A 155 -2.75 7.72 -23.13
C TYR A 155 -4.01 8.03 -22.34
N PHE A 156 -4.78 9.04 -22.73
CA PHE A 156 -6.09 9.31 -22.12
C PHE A 156 -7.05 8.14 -22.33
N LYS A 157 -7.04 7.51 -23.51
CA LYS A 157 -7.85 6.32 -23.74
C LYS A 157 -7.45 5.17 -22.83
N LEU A 158 -6.15 4.90 -22.71
CA LEU A 158 -5.62 3.86 -21.81
C LEU A 158 -6.01 4.12 -20.35
N PHE A 159 -5.92 5.38 -19.91
CA PHE A 159 -6.32 5.80 -18.57
C PHE A 159 -7.81 5.54 -18.28
N MET A 160 -8.70 5.92 -19.21
CA MET A 160 -10.13 5.71 -19.06
C MET A 160 -10.48 4.22 -19.06
N THR A 161 -9.94 3.46 -20.02
CA THR A 161 -10.15 2.02 -20.12
C THR A 161 -9.64 1.30 -18.86
N GLY A 162 -8.49 1.68 -18.32
CA GLY A 162 -7.95 1.09 -17.10
C GLY A 162 -8.86 1.27 -15.88
N TRP A 163 -9.62 2.36 -15.79
CA TRP A 163 -10.62 2.53 -14.73
C TRP A 163 -11.95 1.82 -15.02
N GLU A 164 -12.34 1.70 -16.29
CA GLU A 164 -13.55 0.95 -16.69
C GLU A 164 -13.40 -0.56 -16.42
N GLU A 165 -12.18 -1.07 -16.38
CA GLU A 165 -11.84 -2.48 -16.14
C GLU A 165 -11.67 -2.86 -14.65
N LEU A 166 -11.75 -1.89 -13.72
CA LEU A 166 -11.66 -2.13 -12.26
C LEU A 166 -12.98 -2.63 -11.65
#